data_AF-A0A7X4EH17-F1
#
_entry.id   AF-A0A7X4EH17-F1
#
_cell.length_a   1.000
_cell.length_b   1.000
_cell.length_c   1.000
_cell.angle_alpha   90.00
_cell.angle_beta   90.00
_cell.angle_gamma   90.00
#
_symmetry.space_group_name_H-M   'P 1'
#
loop_
_entity.id
_entity.type
_entity.pdbx_description
1 polymer ?
#
loop_
_entity_poly.entity_id
_entity_poly.type
_entity_poly.pdbx_seq_one_letter_code
_entity_poly.pdbx_strand_id
1 'polypeptide(L)'
;MGGWRRWSGRRAAENRAGLTVFVAPDLVPGTLNEGFALYRSLESPFERAVYMMFLVSEVHPFADGNGRLARIMMNAELVAGAEERIVVPTVFRSNYLAALRALSRTGRPDPLIRVLDYAQRWTLALDWSSLEAAERELERCNAFLDSDEAEAMGKRLRMPG
;
A
#
# COMPACT_ATOMS: atom_id res chain seq x y z
N MET A 1 18.46 -11.96 -34.85
CA MET A 1 17.08 -11.57 -34.49
C MET A 1 16.69 -12.32 -33.22
N GLY A 2 16.86 -11.68 -32.06
CA GLY A 2 16.61 -12.30 -30.75
C GLY A 2 15.12 -12.24 -30.39
N GLY A 3 14.50 -13.42 -30.23
CA GLY A 3 13.12 -13.54 -29.78
C GLY A 3 12.97 -13.06 -28.34
N TRP A 4 12.25 -11.97 -28.16
CA TRP A 4 11.78 -11.54 -26.85
C TRP A 4 10.81 -12.60 -26.32
N ARG A 5 11.20 -13.30 -25.25
CA ARG A 5 10.28 -14.13 -24.47
C ARG A 5 9.10 -13.24 -24.05
N ARG A 6 7.90 -13.63 -24.45
CA ARG A 6 6.64 -13.01 -24.03
C ARG A 6 6.60 -13.05 -22.50
N TRP A 7 6.63 -11.88 -21.84
CA TRP A 7 6.53 -11.77 -20.38
C TRP A 7 5.24 -12.46 -19.90
N SER A 8 5.38 -13.55 -19.13
CA SER A 8 4.28 -14.40 -18.67
C SER A 8 3.69 -13.97 -17.31
N GLY A 9 3.92 -12.73 -16.88
CA GLY A 9 3.52 -12.25 -15.55
C GLY A 9 2.05 -11.83 -15.40
N ARG A 10 1.30 -11.70 -16.51
CA ARG A 10 -0.12 -11.37 -16.47
C ARG A 10 -0.95 -12.57 -16.03
N ARG A 11 -1.89 -12.35 -15.11
CA ARG A 11 -2.81 -13.40 -14.68
C ARG A 11 -3.73 -13.83 -15.83
N ALA A 12 -4.01 -15.12 -15.92
CA ALA A 12 -4.86 -15.72 -16.96
C ALA A 12 -6.24 -16.16 -16.44
N ALA A 13 -6.47 -16.15 -15.12
CA ALA A 13 -7.71 -16.56 -14.48
C ALA A 13 -8.17 -15.52 -13.43
N GLU A 14 -9.46 -15.56 -13.09
CA GLU A 14 -10.02 -14.76 -12.00
C GLU A 14 -9.25 -15.04 -10.70
N ASN A 15 -8.89 -13.96 -9.99
CA ASN A 15 -8.14 -14.06 -8.75
C ASN A 15 -8.97 -13.51 -7.59
N ARG A 16 -8.87 -14.18 -6.44
CA ARG A 16 -9.59 -13.82 -5.21
C ARG A 16 -8.61 -13.74 -4.05
N ALA A 17 -8.75 -12.69 -3.24
CA ALA A 17 -8.09 -12.61 -1.95
C ALA A 17 -9.15 -12.53 -0.85
N GLY A 18 -9.35 -13.63 -0.11
CA GLY A 18 -10.48 -13.77 0.81
C GLY A 18 -11.81 -13.65 0.06
N LEU A 19 -12.63 -12.65 0.43
CA LEU A 19 -13.92 -12.37 -0.21
C LEU A 19 -13.84 -11.36 -1.37
N THR A 20 -12.68 -10.79 -1.64
CA THR A 20 -12.52 -9.79 -2.71
C THR A 20 -12.33 -10.48 -4.05
N VAL A 21 -13.22 -10.20 -5.00
CA VAL A 21 -13.08 -10.56 -6.41
C VAL A 21 -12.41 -9.39 -7.11
N PHE A 22 -11.25 -9.62 -7.71
CA PHE A 22 -10.56 -8.58 -8.46
C PHE A 22 -11.08 -8.47 -9.89
N VAL A 23 -10.66 -7.40 -10.59
CA VAL A 23 -10.98 -7.14 -11.99
C VAL A 23 -10.78 -8.39 -12.86
N ALA A 24 -11.64 -8.64 -13.86
CA ALA A 24 -11.44 -9.77 -14.77
C ALA A 24 -10.14 -9.57 -15.60
N PRO A 25 -9.34 -10.63 -15.89
CA PRO A 25 -8.04 -10.47 -16.54
C PRO A 25 -8.04 -9.69 -17.86
N ASP A 26 -9.10 -9.83 -18.65
CA ASP A 26 -9.34 -9.14 -19.92
C ASP A 26 -9.68 -7.65 -19.74
N LEU A 27 -10.25 -7.27 -18.58
CA LEU A 27 -10.57 -5.89 -18.24
C LEU A 27 -9.40 -5.12 -17.62
N VAL A 28 -8.36 -5.80 -17.13
CA VAL A 28 -7.21 -5.17 -16.45
C VAL A 28 -6.60 -3.99 -17.20
N PRO A 29 -6.25 -4.11 -18.51
CA PRO A 29 -5.64 -2.99 -19.23
C PRO A 29 -6.59 -1.78 -19.33
N GLY A 30 -7.87 -2.03 -19.59
CA GLY A 30 -8.89 -0.98 -19.69
C GLY A 30 -9.12 -0.28 -18.35
N THR A 31 -9.26 -1.04 -17.26
CA THR A 31 -9.44 -0.47 -15.92
C THR A 31 -8.23 0.35 -15.48
N LEU A 32 -7.00 -0.08 -15.78
CA LEU A 32 -5.82 0.73 -15.50
C LEU A 32 -5.82 2.02 -16.33
N ASN A 33 -6.15 1.96 -17.62
CA ASN A 33 -6.19 3.13 -18.48
C ASN A 33 -7.17 4.19 -17.96
N GLU A 34 -8.39 3.78 -17.62
CA GLU A 34 -9.40 4.68 -17.06
C GLU A 34 -9.00 5.19 -15.66
N GLY A 35 -8.46 4.33 -14.80
CA GLY A 35 -7.96 4.72 -13.49
C GLY A 35 -6.82 5.75 -13.57
N PHE A 36 -5.89 5.59 -14.52
CA PHE A 36 -4.82 6.56 -14.75
C PHE A 36 -5.34 7.92 -15.25
N ALA A 37 -6.51 7.96 -15.91
CA ALA A 37 -7.10 9.24 -16.29
C ALA A 37 -7.53 10.05 -15.06
N LEU A 38 -8.11 9.40 -14.05
CA LEU A 38 -8.46 10.03 -12.76
C LEU A 38 -7.23 10.41 -11.95
N TYR A 39 -6.20 9.57 -11.93
CA TYR A 39 -4.93 9.87 -11.26
C TYR A 39 -4.34 11.23 -11.70
N ARG A 40 -4.45 11.56 -13.00
CA ARG A 40 -3.91 12.82 -13.54
C ARG A 40 -4.63 14.09 -13.05
N SER A 41 -5.81 13.98 -12.44
CA SER A 41 -6.53 15.13 -11.89
C SER A 41 -6.21 15.39 -10.40
N LEU A 42 -5.37 14.56 -9.77
CA LEU A 42 -5.00 14.71 -8.36
C LEU A 42 -3.82 15.67 -8.20
N GLU A 43 -3.94 16.60 -7.27
CA GLU A 43 -3.02 17.74 -7.14
C GLU A 43 -1.83 17.40 -6.25
N SER A 44 -2.08 16.84 -5.07
CA SER A 44 -1.03 16.59 -4.08
C SER A 44 -0.33 15.23 -4.29
N PRO A 45 0.98 15.13 -3.94
CA PRO A 45 1.68 13.86 -3.93
C PRO A 45 1.00 12.81 -3.04
N PHE A 46 0.51 13.20 -1.86
CA PHE A 46 -0.20 12.30 -0.97
C PHE A 46 -1.51 11.75 -1.57
N GLU A 47 -2.33 12.57 -2.23
CA GLU A 47 -3.53 12.10 -2.92
C GLU A 47 -3.20 11.07 -4.01
N ARG A 48 -2.18 11.37 -4.82
CA ARG A 48 -1.69 10.44 -5.86
C ARG A 48 -1.17 9.13 -5.24
N ALA A 49 -0.46 9.20 -4.11
CA ALA A 49 0.05 8.05 -3.40
C ALA A 49 -1.08 7.14 -2.89
N VAL A 50 -2.09 7.72 -2.21
CA VAL A 50 -3.28 6.99 -1.73
C VAL A 50 -4.03 6.35 -2.89
N TYR A 51 -4.21 7.10 -3.99
CA TYR A 51 -4.90 6.60 -5.18
C TYR A 51 -4.14 5.46 -5.85
N MET A 52 -2.82 5.58 -6.03
CA MET A 52 -1.99 4.53 -6.62
C MET A 52 -1.94 3.27 -5.76
N MET A 53 -1.88 3.41 -4.44
CA MET A 53 -2.02 2.29 -3.50
C MET A 53 -3.33 1.54 -3.75
N PHE A 54 -4.46 2.26 -3.84
CA PHE A 54 -5.76 1.64 -4.05
C PHE A 54 -5.90 1.03 -5.46
N LEU A 55 -5.62 1.79 -6.51
CA LEU A 55 -5.80 1.37 -7.91
C LEU A 55 -5.05 0.06 -8.19
N VAL A 56 -3.77 -0.02 -7.82
CA VAL A 56 -2.96 -1.22 -8.08
C VAL A 56 -3.44 -2.40 -7.22
N SER A 57 -3.85 -2.15 -5.97
CA SER A 57 -4.35 -3.19 -5.07
C SER A 57 -5.68 -3.78 -5.55
N GLU A 58 -6.58 -2.94 -6.07
CA GLU A 58 -7.92 -3.29 -6.53
C GLU A 58 -7.90 -3.96 -7.92
N VAL A 59 -7.11 -3.42 -8.85
CA VAL A 59 -6.97 -4.03 -10.18
C VAL A 59 -6.17 -5.33 -10.11
N HIS A 60 -5.21 -5.40 -9.20
CA HIS A 60 -4.44 -6.61 -8.89
C HIS A 60 -3.69 -7.26 -10.08
N PRO A 61 -3.06 -6.49 -10.99
CA PRO A 61 -2.67 -6.88 -12.37
C PRO A 61 -1.85 -8.17 -12.55
N PHE A 62 -1.14 -8.61 -11.52
CA PHE A 62 -0.22 -9.76 -11.56
C PHE A 62 -0.74 -10.96 -10.75
N ALA A 63 -0.14 -12.14 -10.95
CA ALA A 63 -0.46 -13.33 -10.16
C ALA A 63 0.02 -13.22 -8.69
N ASP A 64 1.15 -12.53 -8.48
CA ASP A 64 1.74 -12.23 -7.17
C ASP A 64 2.43 -10.86 -7.25
N GLY A 65 2.72 -10.25 -6.10
CA GLY A 65 3.51 -9.04 -5.99
C GLY A 65 2.69 -7.75 -6.04
N ASN A 66 1.38 -7.81 -6.25
CA ASN A 66 0.52 -6.63 -6.36
C ASN A 66 0.63 -5.69 -5.15
N GLY A 67 0.63 -6.23 -3.92
CA GLY A 67 0.79 -5.41 -2.72
C GLY A 67 2.18 -4.76 -2.61
N ARG A 68 3.23 -5.42 -3.12
CA ARG A 68 4.59 -4.84 -3.19
C ARG A 68 4.63 -3.72 -4.23
N LEU A 69 4.06 -3.96 -5.40
CA LEU A 69 3.97 -2.97 -6.47
C LEU A 69 3.14 -1.76 -6.04
N ALA A 70 1.98 -1.96 -5.40
CA ALA A 70 1.13 -0.88 -4.91
C ALA A 70 1.89 0.04 -3.94
N ARG A 71 2.68 -0.52 -3.01
CA ARG A 71 3.53 0.27 -2.10
C ARG A 71 4.67 0.98 -2.83
N ILE A 72 5.29 0.36 -3.83
CA ILE A 72 6.33 1.00 -4.64
C ILE A 72 5.75 2.19 -5.41
N MET A 73 4.61 2.00 -6.09
CA MET A 73 3.96 3.07 -6.85
C MET A 73 3.45 4.19 -5.94
N MET A 74 2.85 3.86 -4.79
CA MET A 74 2.50 4.84 -3.76
C MET A 74 3.70 5.69 -3.35
N ASN A 75 4.84 5.06 -3.03
CA ASN A 75 6.03 5.79 -2.61
C ASN A 75 6.73 6.53 -3.76
N ALA A 76 6.57 6.09 -5.01
CA ALA A 76 7.08 6.83 -6.17
C ALA A 76 6.46 8.22 -6.29
N GLU A 77 5.15 8.35 -5.99
CA GLU A 77 4.45 9.64 -5.95
C GLU A 77 4.99 10.56 -4.87
N LEU A 78 5.20 10.03 -3.66
CA LEU A 78 5.73 10.79 -2.53
C LEU A 78 7.16 11.26 -2.81
N VAL A 79 8.02 10.38 -3.34
CA VAL A 79 9.38 10.74 -3.73
C VAL A 79 9.39 11.80 -4.83
N ALA A 80 8.53 11.70 -5.84
CA ALA A 80 8.42 12.71 -6.89
C ALA A 80 7.94 14.07 -6.34
N GLY A 81 7.14 14.06 -5.27
CA GLY A 81 6.68 15.24 -4.55
C GLY A 81 7.62 15.76 -3.46
N ALA A 82 8.79 15.15 -3.27
CA ALA A 82 9.69 15.41 -2.14
C ALA A 82 9.01 15.29 -0.76
N GLU A 83 8.01 14.40 -0.66
CA GLU A 83 7.36 14.04 0.60
C GLU A 83 7.99 12.78 1.22
N GLU A 84 7.79 12.63 2.54
CA GLU A 84 8.24 11.45 3.26
C GLU A 84 7.52 10.19 2.77
N ARG A 85 8.25 9.07 2.75
CA ARG A 85 7.71 7.79 2.32
C ARG A 85 6.73 7.25 3.35
N ILE A 86 5.84 6.37 2.89
CA ILE A 86 4.99 5.57 3.75
C ILE A 86 5.57 4.17 3.87
N VAL A 87 5.94 3.79 5.10
CA VAL A 87 6.24 2.42 5.49
C VAL A 87 5.08 1.86 6.28
N VAL A 88 4.60 0.67 5.90
CA VAL A 88 3.58 -0.08 6.66
C VAL A 88 4.29 -1.20 7.43
N PRO A 89 4.56 -1.02 8.74
CA PRO A 89 5.21 -2.04 9.55
C PRO A 89 4.29 -3.24 9.79
N THR A 90 4.85 -4.38 10.19
CA THR A 90 4.09 -5.65 10.34
C THR A 90 2.94 -5.51 11.32
N VAL A 91 3.15 -4.77 12.41
CA VAL A 91 2.13 -4.52 13.45
C VAL A 91 0.92 -3.76 12.93
N PHE A 92 1.08 -2.99 11.86
CA PHE A 92 0.05 -2.11 11.30
C PHE A 92 -0.65 -2.72 10.08
N ARG A 93 -0.30 -3.96 9.74
CA ARG A 93 -0.79 -4.68 8.57
C ARG A 93 -2.30 -4.86 8.57
N SER A 94 -2.90 -5.25 9.70
CA SER A 94 -4.34 -5.49 9.80
C SER A 94 -5.14 -4.20 9.59
N ASN A 95 -4.69 -3.07 10.15
CA ASN A 95 -5.30 -1.75 9.98
C ASN A 95 -5.34 -1.33 8.50
N TYR A 96 -4.19 -1.42 7.81
CA TYR A 96 -4.07 -1.07 6.40
C TYR A 96 -4.95 -1.96 5.50
N LEU A 97 -4.97 -3.28 5.74
CA LEU A 97 -5.84 -4.18 4.99
C LEU A 97 -7.32 -3.93 5.25
N ALA A 98 -7.70 -3.64 6.50
CA ALA A 98 -9.08 -3.33 6.85
C ALA A 98 -9.55 -2.05 6.14
N ALA A 99 -8.68 -1.05 6.05
CA ALA A 99 -8.96 0.19 5.33
C ALA A 99 -9.14 -0.01 3.82
N LEU A 100 -8.27 -0.80 3.17
CA LEU A 100 -8.46 -1.18 1.76
C LEU A 100 -9.81 -1.88 1.56
N ARG A 101 -10.13 -2.88 2.40
CA ARG A 101 -11.42 -3.59 2.31
C ARG A 101 -12.62 -2.67 2.52
N ALA A 102 -12.53 -1.68 3.41
CA ALA A 102 -13.59 -0.71 3.63
C ALA A 102 -13.86 0.10 2.35
N LEU A 103 -12.81 0.55 1.66
CA LEU A 103 -12.95 1.25 0.39
C LEU A 103 -13.54 0.34 -0.69
N SER A 104 -13.00 -0.86 -0.92
CA SER A 104 -13.50 -1.78 -1.95
C SER A 104 -14.97 -2.19 -1.74
N ARG A 105 -15.40 -2.38 -0.48
CA ARG A 105 -16.75 -2.91 -0.17
C ARG A 105 -17.82 -1.85 0.02
N THR A 106 -17.43 -0.68 0.53
CA THR A 106 -18.39 0.35 0.96
C THR A 106 -18.20 1.68 0.26
N GLY A 107 -17.18 1.82 -0.60
CA GLY A 107 -16.86 3.07 -1.29
C GLY A 107 -16.37 4.18 -0.36
N ARG A 108 -15.99 3.85 0.89
CA ARG A 108 -15.53 4.82 1.90
C ARG A 108 -14.00 4.98 1.87
N PRO A 109 -13.45 6.11 1.40
CA PRO A 109 -12.01 6.29 1.28
C PRO A 109 -11.34 6.71 2.58
N ASP A 110 -12.07 7.32 3.52
CA ASP A 110 -11.49 7.94 4.71
C ASP A 110 -10.63 7.00 5.58
N PRO A 111 -11.02 5.73 5.80
CA PRO A 111 -10.17 4.81 6.56
C PRO A 111 -8.79 4.62 5.92
N LEU A 112 -8.72 4.55 4.59
CA LEU A 112 -7.45 4.38 3.87
C LEU A 112 -6.60 5.63 3.97
N ILE A 113 -7.21 6.81 3.73
CA ILE A 113 -6.54 8.10 3.87
C ILE A 113 -5.93 8.23 5.26
N ARG A 114 -6.70 7.99 6.32
CA ARG A 114 -6.22 8.13 7.72
C ARG A 114 -5.10 7.15 8.07
N VAL A 115 -5.21 5.90 7.63
CA VAL A 115 -4.21 4.88 7.94
C VAL A 115 -2.88 5.18 7.23
N LEU A 116 -2.94 5.62 5.97
CA LEU A 116 -1.75 5.99 5.21
C LEU A 116 -1.11 7.29 5.72
N ASP A 117 -1.90 8.28 6.09
CA ASP A 117 -1.44 9.53 6.73
C ASP A 117 -0.75 9.24 8.07
N TYR A 118 -1.34 8.39 8.92
CA TYR A 118 -0.73 7.96 10.17
C TYR A 118 0.62 7.25 9.94
N ALA A 119 0.69 6.34 8.96
CA ALA A 119 1.92 5.64 8.62
C ALA A 119 3.00 6.57 8.05
N GLN A 120 2.61 7.60 7.28
CA GLN A 120 3.55 8.61 6.77
C GLN A 120 4.15 9.42 7.92
N ARG A 121 3.31 9.93 8.83
CA ARG A 121 3.76 10.69 10.01
C ARG A 121 4.63 9.84 10.93
N TRP A 122 4.29 8.56 11.10
CA TRP A 122 5.11 7.62 11.85
C TRP A 122 6.49 7.45 11.20
N THR A 123 6.55 7.29 9.87
CA THR A 123 7.82 7.16 9.13
C THR A 123 8.66 8.44 9.26
N LEU A 124 8.02 9.60 9.16
CA LEU A 124 8.66 10.91 9.30
C LEU A 124 9.23 11.16 10.70
N ALA A 125 8.56 10.65 11.74
CA ALA A 125 8.95 10.88 13.12
C ALA A 125 10.12 10.01 13.59
N LEU A 126 10.54 9.01 12.80
CA LEU A 126 11.63 8.11 13.17
C LEU A 126 13.01 8.76 12.98
N ASP A 127 13.93 8.48 13.89
CA ASP A 127 15.34 8.83 13.75
C ASP A 127 16.06 7.85 12.82
N TRP A 128 16.26 8.29 11.57
CA TRP A 128 16.98 7.55 10.54
C TRP A 128 18.49 7.84 10.50
N SER A 129 19.06 8.53 11.50
CA SER A 129 20.47 8.95 11.49
C SER A 129 21.46 7.79 11.58
N SER A 130 21.08 6.67 12.22
CA SER A 130 21.86 5.44 12.28
C SER A 130 20.95 4.22 12.31
N LEU A 131 21.49 3.06 11.93
CA LEU A 131 20.75 1.79 12.01
C LEU A 131 20.32 1.51 13.45
N GLU A 132 21.23 1.71 14.42
CA GLU A 132 20.95 1.47 15.82
C GLU A 132 19.89 2.43 16.37
N ALA A 133 19.86 3.68 15.91
CA ALA A 133 18.81 4.64 16.27
C ALA A 133 17.44 4.20 15.75
N ALA A 134 17.37 3.87 14.45
CA ALA A 134 16.14 3.41 13.82
C ALA A 134 15.63 2.11 14.47
N GLU A 135 16.48 1.11 14.67
CA GLU A 135 16.10 -0.17 15.30
C GLU A 135 15.48 0.02 16.69
N ARG A 136 16.11 0.84 17.54
CA ARG A 136 15.59 1.14 18.89
C ARG A 136 14.21 1.78 18.83
N GLU A 137 13.97 2.70 17.91
CA GLU A 137 12.66 3.34 17.79
C GLU A 137 11.61 2.42 17.19
N LEU A 138 11.97 1.61 16.18
CA LEU A 138 11.10 0.59 15.61
C LEU A 138 10.63 -0.40 16.67
N GLU A 139 11.53 -0.87 17.55
CA GLU A 139 11.19 -1.72 18.69
C GLU A 139 10.24 -1.04 19.68
N ARG A 140 10.53 0.21 20.08
CA ARG A 140 9.67 0.99 20.99
C ARG A 140 8.27 1.25 20.41
N CYS A 141 8.17 1.34 19.09
CA CYS A 141 6.92 1.53 18.36
C CYS A 141 6.15 0.21 18.16
N ASN A 142 6.67 -0.93 18.60
CA ASN A 142 6.17 -2.28 18.32
C ASN A 142 6.21 -2.67 16.82
N ALA A 143 7.03 -2.00 16.01
CA ALA A 143 6.96 -2.10 14.54
C ALA A 143 7.13 -3.52 14.00
N PHE A 144 7.89 -4.37 14.69
CA PHE A 144 8.21 -5.74 14.28
C PHE A 144 7.20 -6.80 14.73
N LEU A 145 6.22 -6.47 15.58
CA LEU A 145 5.21 -7.44 16.00
C LEU A 145 4.32 -7.83 14.81
N ASP A 146 3.87 -9.07 14.77
CA ASP A 146 2.79 -9.43 13.85
C ASP A 146 1.49 -8.71 14.26
N SER A 147 0.64 -8.36 13.29
CA SER A 147 -0.57 -7.60 13.58
C SER A 147 -1.58 -8.38 14.43
N ASP A 148 -1.66 -9.70 14.28
CA ASP A 148 -2.62 -10.54 15.00
C ASP A 148 -2.13 -10.79 16.43
N GLU A 149 -0.81 -11.00 16.60
CA GLU A 149 -0.17 -11.07 17.92
C GLU A 149 -0.31 -9.76 18.70
N ALA A 150 -0.07 -8.63 18.04
CA ALA A 150 -0.23 -7.31 18.65
C ALA A 150 -1.69 -7.06 19.05
N GLU A 151 -2.65 -7.50 18.23
CA GLU A 151 -4.08 -7.42 18.57
C GLU A 151 -4.39 -8.19 19.86
N ALA A 152 -3.96 -9.46 19.94
CA ALA A 152 -4.14 -10.30 21.12
C ALA A 152 -3.48 -9.73 22.39
N MET A 153 -2.36 -9.05 22.25
CA MET A 153 -1.64 -8.39 23.36
C MET A 153 -2.14 -6.98 23.68
N GLY A 154 -3.13 -6.44 22.96
CA GLY A 154 -3.57 -5.06 23.09
C GLY A 154 -2.50 -4.02 22.69
N LYS A 155 -1.49 -4.43 21.93
CA LYS A 155 -0.42 -3.56 21.41
C LYS A 155 -0.81 -3.00 20.05
N ARG A 156 -0.32 -1.81 19.74
CA ARG A 156 -0.55 -1.12 18.45
C ARG A 156 0.74 -0.43 18.02
N LEU A 157 0.80 -0.02 16.75
CA LEU A 157 1.84 0.90 16.30
C LEU A 157 1.76 2.18 17.14
N ARG A 158 2.90 2.65 17.64
CA ARG A 158 3.01 3.90 18.40
C ARG A 158 3.83 4.91 17.61
N MET A 159 3.56 6.20 17.83
CA MET A 159 4.46 7.25 17.36
C MET A 159 5.77 7.18 18.15
N PRO A 160 6.93 7.45 17.52
CA PRO A 160 8.17 7.75 18.22
C PRO A 160 7.97 8.93 19.17
N GLY A 161 8.73 8.99 20.26
CA GLY A 161 8.65 10.03 21.27
C GLY A 161 9.93 10.17 22.06
#